data_AF-A0A2K8WSB6-F1
#
_entry.id   AF-A0A2K8WSB6-F1
#
_cell.length_a   1.000
_cell.length_b   1.000
_cell.length_c   1.000
_cell.angle_alpha   90.00
_cell.angle_beta   90.00
_cell.angle_gamma   90.00
#
_symmetry.space_group_name_H-M   'P 1'
#
loop_
_entity.id
_entity.type
_entity.pdbx_description
1 polymer ?
#
loop_
_entity_poly.entity_id
_entity_poly.type
_entity_poly.pdbx_seq_one_letter_code
_entity_poly.pdbx_strand_id
1 'polypeptide(L)'
;MYLTNKDEIKSIILDLRDIDILWVDTETADYKTKTPRISLIQVLAYPDNIDGSRTYLFDVLNQEELVGYFVDHIMMNESITKVFHNAKYDLRFLGGKQTKNVFCTYELAKTIPYHILPVKSKSLKTLTEYFTDFKDIDKNEQSGDWGVRPLKKNQLYYAQMDCVYLAQVYQHLLKLDKIMKENQDNISLEDLCKRYREIEEQWLFLDSEIKFLKDNIKEKMLDNNLEENNYFKLSERKTNTIKTTIQNLIRLINEKGNSIDFSINLTKNIQKSLGNSLDDLETKVETTISYSLKDIK
;
A
#
# COMPACT_ATOMS: atom_id res chain seq x y z
N MET A 1 23.23 15.02 -1.64
CA MET A 1 24.56 14.56 -1.16
C MET A 1 24.62 13.04 -1.10
N TYR A 2 25.55 12.38 -1.80
CA TYR A 2 25.73 10.92 -1.74
C TYR A 2 26.88 10.54 -0.81
N LEU A 3 26.59 9.68 0.17
CA LEU A 3 27.44 9.40 1.32
C LEU A 3 27.74 7.90 1.40
N THR A 4 29.02 7.56 1.48
CA THR A 4 29.49 6.16 1.58
C THR A 4 30.33 5.91 2.83
N ASN A 5 30.87 6.96 3.45
CA ASN A 5 31.64 6.85 4.68
C ASN A 5 30.71 6.63 5.88
N LYS A 6 30.94 5.56 6.62
CA LYS A 6 30.10 5.14 7.75
C LYS A 6 30.01 6.18 8.87
N ASP A 7 31.14 6.80 9.23
CA ASP A 7 31.19 7.75 10.34
C ASP A 7 30.53 9.08 9.95
N GLU A 8 30.70 9.52 8.71
CA GLU A 8 30.01 10.67 8.15
C GLU A 8 28.48 10.45 8.13
N ILE A 9 28.02 9.28 7.68
CA ILE A 9 26.60 8.92 7.71
C ILE A 9 26.06 8.95 9.14
N LYS A 10 26.77 8.34 10.11
CA LYS A 10 26.34 8.35 11.52
C LYS A 10 26.28 9.75 12.12
N SER A 11 27.21 10.63 11.75
CA SER A 11 27.22 12.04 12.17
C SER A 11 25.99 12.77 11.63
N ILE A 12 25.70 12.62 10.34
CA ILE A 12 24.52 13.27 9.73
C ILE A 12 23.22 12.71 10.34
N ILE A 13 23.15 11.40 10.61
CA ILE A 13 22.00 10.80 11.30
C ILE A 13 21.80 11.41 12.69
N LEU A 14 22.88 11.78 13.40
CA LEU A 14 22.77 12.49 14.68
C LEU A 14 22.17 13.89 14.49
N ASP A 15 22.66 14.64 13.51
CA ASP A 15 22.17 15.99 13.22
C ASP A 15 20.68 16.00 12.80
N LEU A 16 20.24 14.95 12.10
CA LEU A 16 18.85 14.80 11.65
C LEU A 16 17.86 14.50 12.78
N ARG A 17 18.33 14.16 14.00
CA ARG A 17 17.43 13.83 15.13
C ARG A 17 16.60 15.00 15.62
N ASP A 18 17.12 16.21 15.42
CA ASP A 18 16.51 17.45 15.88
C ASP A 18 15.57 18.07 14.82
N ILE A 19 15.37 17.38 13.70
CA ILE A 19 14.46 17.82 12.63
C ILE A 19 13.06 17.27 12.88
N ASP A 20 12.06 18.16 12.84
CA ASP A 20 10.65 17.80 13.12
C ASP A 20 10.04 16.84 12.07
N ILE A 21 10.42 17.00 10.80
CA ILE A 21 9.86 16.23 9.68
C ILE A 21 10.96 15.80 8.73
N LEU A 22 11.01 14.51 8.43
CA LEU A 22 11.91 13.93 7.43
C LEU A 22 11.09 13.23 6.34
N TRP A 23 11.41 13.51 5.07
CA TRP A 23 10.87 12.76 3.93
C TRP A 23 11.87 11.68 3.56
N VAL A 24 11.42 10.44 3.63
CA VAL A 24 12.29 9.26 3.55
C VAL A 24 11.81 8.36 2.44
N ASP A 25 12.75 7.81 1.69
CA ASP A 25 12.52 6.75 0.71
C ASP A 25 13.66 5.73 0.75
N THR A 26 13.48 4.56 0.15
CA THR A 26 14.52 3.52 0.11
C THR A 26 14.66 2.87 -1.26
N GLU A 27 15.87 2.40 -1.56
CA GLU A 27 16.12 1.53 -2.72
C GLU A 27 16.65 0.18 -2.29
N THR A 28 16.26 -0.86 -3.02
CA THR A 28 16.63 -2.24 -2.69
C THR A 28 17.40 -2.91 -3.84
N ALA A 29 18.47 -3.62 -3.47
CA ALA A 29 19.14 -4.55 -4.35
C ALA A 29 18.41 -5.90 -4.35
N ASP A 30 18.56 -6.67 -5.43
CA ASP A 30 18.04 -8.03 -5.56
C ASP A 30 16.51 -8.13 -5.36
N TYR A 31 15.76 -7.11 -5.79
CA TYR A 31 14.31 -6.99 -5.57
C TYR A 31 13.49 -8.22 -6.03
N LYS A 32 13.98 -8.95 -7.05
CA LYS A 32 13.33 -10.17 -7.57
C LYS A 32 13.63 -11.44 -6.77
N THR A 33 14.55 -11.37 -5.81
CA THR A 33 14.96 -12.53 -5.00
C THR A 33 14.11 -12.67 -3.73
N LYS A 34 14.26 -13.79 -3.03
CA LYS A 34 13.58 -14.01 -1.74
C LYS A 34 14.17 -13.18 -0.59
N THR A 35 15.35 -12.60 -0.80
CA THR A 35 16.15 -11.89 0.22
C THR A 35 16.63 -10.56 -0.35
N PRO A 36 15.71 -9.61 -0.65
CA PRO A 36 16.10 -8.27 -1.06
C PRO A 36 16.93 -7.60 0.04
N ARG A 37 17.90 -6.79 -0.37
CA ARG A 37 18.79 -6.07 0.56
C ARG A 37 18.55 -4.58 0.41
N ILE A 38 18.45 -3.86 1.52
CA ILE A 38 18.42 -2.40 1.46
C ILE A 38 19.76 -1.89 0.94
N SER A 39 19.70 -0.99 -0.04
CA SER A 39 20.86 -0.49 -0.77
C SER A 39 21.10 0.99 -0.48
N LEU A 40 20.02 1.77 -0.47
CA LEU A 40 20.06 3.21 -0.26
C LEU A 40 18.95 3.62 0.71
N ILE A 41 19.24 4.59 1.55
CA ILE A 41 18.23 5.35 2.30
C ILE A 41 18.35 6.80 1.86
N GLN A 42 17.24 7.37 1.40
CA GLN A 42 17.15 8.76 0.99
C GLN A 42 16.44 9.55 2.06
N VAL A 43 16.98 10.72 2.42
CA VAL A 43 16.41 11.60 3.42
C VAL A 43 16.48 13.05 2.97
N LEU A 44 15.32 13.70 2.90
CA LEU A 44 15.23 15.15 2.80
C LEU A 44 14.79 15.71 4.16
N ALA A 45 15.49 16.74 4.62
CA ALA A 45 15.20 17.43 5.88
C ALA A 45 14.64 18.85 5.67
N TYR A 46 14.91 19.45 4.51
CA TYR A 46 14.53 20.83 4.20
C TYR A 46 13.72 20.86 2.90
N PRO A 47 12.37 20.95 2.97
CA PRO A 47 11.50 20.75 1.81
C PRO A 47 11.54 21.91 0.82
N ASP A 48 12.04 23.07 1.23
CA ASP A 48 12.23 24.25 0.37
C ASP A 48 13.33 24.03 -0.68
N ASN A 49 14.13 22.97 -0.52
CA ASN A 49 15.12 22.56 -1.52
C ASN A 49 14.46 21.74 -2.64
N ILE A 50 14.07 22.44 -3.70
CA ILE A 50 13.34 21.86 -4.85
C ILE A 50 14.29 21.18 -5.86
N ASP A 51 15.59 21.49 -5.83
CA ASP A 51 16.59 20.92 -6.75
C ASP A 51 17.21 19.59 -6.28
N GLY A 52 16.82 19.10 -5.10
CA GLY A 52 17.30 17.85 -4.51
C GLY A 52 18.76 17.85 -4.06
N SER A 53 19.47 18.97 -4.17
CA SER A 53 20.90 19.08 -3.81
C SER A 53 21.14 18.79 -2.32
N ARG A 54 20.13 19.05 -1.48
CA ARG A 54 20.15 18.81 -0.02
C ARG A 54 19.50 17.49 0.40
N THR A 55 19.13 16.61 -0.54
CA THR A 55 18.71 15.24 -0.20
C THR A 55 19.94 14.41 0.17
N TYR A 56 19.98 13.85 1.37
CA TYR A 56 21.00 12.90 1.79
C TYR A 56 20.70 11.53 1.21
N LEU A 57 21.70 10.91 0.58
CA LEU A 57 21.64 9.55 0.07
C LEU A 57 22.67 8.71 0.84
N PHE A 58 22.20 7.91 1.79
CA PHE A 58 23.06 7.04 2.59
C PHE A 58 23.23 5.69 1.88
N ASP A 59 24.46 5.39 1.47
CA ASP A 59 24.81 4.06 0.96
C ASP A 59 24.89 3.05 2.10
N VAL A 60 23.89 2.19 2.17
CA VAL A 60 23.73 1.20 3.25
C VAL A 60 23.84 -0.24 2.75
N LEU A 61 24.26 -0.44 1.49
CA LEU A 61 24.37 -1.78 0.92
C LEU A 61 25.38 -2.62 1.72
N ASN A 62 24.90 -3.74 2.26
CA ASN A 62 25.64 -4.62 3.17
C ASN A 62 26.11 -3.94 4.48
N GLN A 63 25.45 -2.86 4.90
CA GLN A 63 25.78 -2.12 6.13
C GLN A 63 24.64 -2.22 7.15
N GLU A 64 24.34 -3.44 7.62
CA GLU A 64 23.24 -3.69 8.57
C GLU A 64 23.35 -2.85 9.85
N GLU A 65 24.57 -2.59 10.33
CA GLU A 65 24.80 -1.72 11.48
C GLU A 65 24.38 -0.27 11.21
N LEU A 66 24.58 0.27 10.00
CA LEU A 66 24.11 1.61 9.66
C LEU A 66 22.60 1.67 9.58
N VAL A 67 21.96 0.63 9.04
CA VAL A 67 20.50 0.54 8.98
C VAL A 67 19.93 0.50 10.40
N GLY A 68 20.50 -0.33 11.29
CA GLY A 68 20.13 -0.35 12.70
C GLY A 68 20.32 1.01 13.37
N TYR A 69 21.45 1.67 13.12
CA TYR A 69 21.72 3.00 13.64
C TYR A 69 20.71 4.05 13.15
N PHE A 70 20.28 3.99 11.89
CA PHE A 70 19.22 4.87 11.38
C PHE A 70 17.88 4.57 12.05
N VAL A 71 17.56 3.29 12.27
CA VAL A 71 16.32 2.87 12.92
C VAL A 71 16.24 3.38 14.36
N ASP A 72 17.28 3.15 15.16
CA ASP A 72 17.32 3.49 16.58
C ASP A 72 17.15 5.00 16.82
N HIS A 73 17.64 5.81 15.88
CA HIS A 73 17.78 7.24 16.09
C HIS A 73 16.76 8.09 15.34
N ILE A 74 16.25 7.59 14.21
CA ILE A 74 15.27 8.30 13.39
C ILE A 74 13.93 7.58 13.42
N MET A 75 13.90 6.31 13.04
CA MET A 75 12.63 5.60 12.82
C MET A 75 11.85 5.34 14.10
N MET A 76 12.55 5.07 15.20
CA MET A 76 11.97 4.86 16.53
C MET A 76 11.71 6.17 17.28
N ASN A 77 12.30 7.29 16.85
CA ASN A 77 12.12 8.58 17.51
C ASN A 77 10.72 9.15 17.20
N GLU A 78 9.86 9.29 18.20
CA GLU A 78 8.50 9.79 18.03
C GLU A 78 8.39 11.29 17.77
N SER A 79 9.41 12.09 18.16
CA SER A 79 9.42 13.54 17.92
C SER A 79 9.53 13.88 16.43
N ILE A 80 10.11 12.97 15.64
CA ILE A 80 10.29 13.13 14.20
C ILE A 80 9.09 12.53 13.48
N THR A 81 8.45 13.31 12.61
CA THR A 81 7.48 12.79 11.64
C THR A 81 8.22 12.25 10.43
N LYS A 82 8.12 10.93 10.18
CA LYS A 82 8.73 10.34 8.97
C LYS A 82 7.68 10.20 7.89
N VAL A 83 7.83 10.95 6.83
CA VAL A 83 6.92 10.95 5.69
C VAL A 83 7.45 10.00 4.62
N PHE A 84 6.60 9.09 4.16
CA PHE A 84 6.87 8.12 3.09
C PHE A 84 5.75 8.12 2.05
N HIS A 85 6.01 7.58 0.86
CA HIS A 85 4.98 7.19 -0.09
C HIS A 85 4.87 5.66 -0.15
N ASN A 86 3.71 5.10 0.19
CA ASN A 86 3.49 3.65 0.21
C ASN A 86 4.49 2.90 1.13
N ALA A 87 4.67 3.41 2.35
CA ALA A 87 5.72 3.03 3.32
C ALA A 87 5.82 1.54 3.68
N LYS A 88 4.79 0.73 3.41
CA LYS A 88 4.69 -0.65 3.93
C LYS A 88 5.90 -1.50 3.53
N TYR A 89 6.46 -1.29 2.35
CA TYR A 89 7.63 -2.03 1.89
C TYR A 89 8.90 -1.56 2.59
N ASP A 90 9.15 -0.25 2.62
CA ASP A 90 10.32 0.41 3.23
C ASP A 90 10.45 0.08 4.71
N LEU A 91 9.33 0.20 5.44
CA LEU A 91 9.30 -0.06 6.89
C LEU A 91 9.74 -1.48 7.24
N ARG A 92 9.63 -2.47 6.34
CA ARG A 92 10.12 -3.84 6.61
C ARG A 92 11.63 -3.88 6.81
N PHE A 93 12.38 -2.98 6.16
CA PHE A 93 13.82 -2.84 6.31
C PHE A 93 14.19 -1.86 7.42
N LEU A 94 13.30 -0.90 7.71
CA LEU A 94 13.54 0.20 8.63
C LEU A 94 12.88 0.01 10.00
N GLY A 95 12.87 -1.22 10.54
CA GLY A 95 12.44 -1.51 11.92
C GLY A 95 10.98 -1.97 12.10
N GLY A 96 10.19 -1.98 11.04
CA GLY A 96 8.86 -2.58 10.97
C GLY A 96 7.89 -2.01 12.01
N LYS A 97 7.45 -2.86 12.95
CA LYS A 97 6.50 -2.45 14.01
C LYS A 97 7.10 -1.49 15.05
N GLN A 98 8.42 -1.34 15.08
CA GLN A 98 9.10 -0.47 16.04
C GLN A 98 9.05 1.00 15.64
N THR A 99 8.79 1.30 14.36
CA THR A 99 8.76 2.67 13.84
C THR A 99 7.63 3.47 14.47
N LYS A 100 7.91 4.72 14.83
CA LYS A 100 6.96 5.66 15.44
C LYS A 100 6.66 6.81 14.50
N ASN A 101 5.52 7.47 14.67
CA ASN A 101 5.16 8.72 13.97
C ASN A 101 5.47 8.68 12.44
N VAL A 102 4.93 7.68 11.75
CA VAL A 102 5.06 7.51 10.30
C VAL A 102 3.82 8.05 9.62
N PHE A 103 4.01 8.94 8.65
CA PHE A 103 2.97 9.46 7.78
C PHE A 103 3.12 8.87 6.38
N CYS A 104 2.04 8.31 5.83
CA CYS A 104 2.04 7.74 4.48
C CYS A 104 1.17 8.56 3.53
N THR A 105 1.80 9.25 2.58
CA THR A 105 1.09 10.07 1.57
C THR A 105 0.17 9.25 0.68
N TYR A 106 0.55 8.00 0.38
CA TYR A 106 -0.30 7.08 -0.40
C TYR A 106 -1.61 6.73 0.32
N GLU A 107 -1.54 6.47 1.63
CA GLU A 107 -2.75 6.16 2.41
C GLU A 107 -3.65 7.38 2.56
N LEU A 108 -3.10 8.57 2.78
CA LEU A 108 -3.92 9.80 2.76
C LEU A 108 -4.53 10.03 1.37
N ALA A 109 -3.77 9.90 0.29
CA ALA A 109 -4.29 10.13 -1.05
C ALA A 109 -5.43 9.17 -1.45
N LYS A 110 -5.53 7.99 -0.81
CA LYS A 110 -6.62 7.02 -1.01
C LYS A 110 -7.91 7.42 -0.30
N THR A 111 -7.86 8.21 0.77
CA THR A 111 -9.07 8.68 1.45
C THR A 111 -9.72 9.85 0.72
N ILE A 112 -8.97 10.53 -0.17
CA ILE A 112 -9.46 11.69 -0.92
C ILE A 112 -10.31 11.23 -2.12
N PRO A 113 -11.59 11.63 -2.20
CA PRO A 113 -12.49 11.21 -3.25
C PRO A 113 -12.10 11.78 -4.61
N TYR A 114 -12.53 11.10 -5.68
CA TYR A 114 -12.09 11.42 -7.05
C TYR A 114 -12.42 12.85 -7.50
N HIS A 115 -13.52 13.44 -7.03
CA HIS A 115 -13.92 14.78 -7.44
C HIS A 115 -13.01 15.88 -6.83
N ILE A 116 -12.28 15.57 -5.76
CA ILE A 116 -11.29 16.46 -5.13
C ILE A 116 -9.88 16.18 -5.67
N LEU A 117 -9.55 14.90 -5.85
CA LEU A 117 -8.26 14.46 -6.40
C LEU A 117 -8.49 13.55 -7.64
N PRO A 118 -8.79 14.15 -8.82
CA PRO A 118 -9.18 13.48 -10.06
C PRO A 118 -7.98 12.89 -10.81
N VAL A 119 -7.29 11.95 -10.17
CA VAL A 119 -6.14 11.24 -10.74
C VAL A 119 -6.43 9.76 -10.94
N LYS A 120 -5.89 9.18 -12.02
CA LYS A 120 -6.06 7.76 -12.36
C LYS A 120 -5.32 6.80 -11.43
N SER A 121 -4.21 7.26 -10.85
CA SER A 121 -3.41 6.50 -9.89
C SER A 121 -2.97 7.39 -8.74
N LYS A 122 -2.76 6.81 -7.57
CA LYS A 122 -2.20 7.52 -6.41
C LYS A 122 -0.68 7.33 -6.29
N SER A 123 0.01 6.96 -7.38
CA SER A 123 1.47 6.84 -7.35
C SER A 123 2.15 8.19 -7.15
N LEU A 124 3.33 8.20 -6.53
CA LEU A 124 4.09 9.42 -6.28
C LEU A 124 4.23 10.27 -7.56
N LYS A 125 4.71 9.67 -8.66
CA LYS A 125 4.78 10.32 -9.97
C LYS A 125 3.47 11.02 -10.36
N THR A 126 2.35 10.31 -10.34
CA THR A 126 1.06 10.88 -10.78
C THR A 126 0.63 12.03 -9.88
N LEU A 127 0.84 11.91 -8.56
CA LEU A 127 0.51 12.98 -7.62
C LEU A 127 1.42 14.19 -7.82
N THR A 128 2.71 13.98 -8.04
CA THR A 128 3.67 15.05 -8.33
C THR A 128 3.30 15.79 -9.60
N GLU A 129 3.06 15.08 -10.71
CA GLU A 129 2.67 15.67 -11.99
C GLU A 129 1.31 16.39 -11.92
N TYR A 130 0.43 15.96 -11.02
CA TYR A 130 -0.87 16.60 -10.78
C TYR A 130 -0.74 17.88 -9.96
N PHE A 131 0.05 17.85 -8.88
CA PHE A 131 0.15 18.98 -7.95
C PHE A 131 1.19 20.04 -8.33
N THR A 132 2.16 19.69 -9.18
CA THR A 132 3.33 20.52 -9.44
C THR A 132 3.62 20.65 -10.94
N ASP A 133 4.57 21.52 -11.26
CA ASP A 133 5.07 21.72 -12.62
C ASP A 133 6.12 20.69 -13.05
N PHE A 134 6.52 19.76 -12.16
CA PHE A 134 7.35 18.64 -12.56
C PHE A 134 6.57 17.75 -13.53
N LYS A 135 7.05 17.68 -14.77
CA LYS A 135 6.50 16.83 -15.84
C LYS A 135 7.53 15.78 -16.26
N ASP A 136 7.04 14.74 -16.93
CA ASP A 136 7.85 13.70 -17.57
C ASP A 136 8.83 13.00 -16.61
N ILE A 137 8.38 12.75 -15.38
CA ILE A 137 9.21 12.10 -14.35
C ILE A 137 9.60 10.70 -14.83
N ASP A 138 10.91 10.49 -14.99
CA ASP A 138 11.46 9.22 -15.44
C ASP A 138 11.30 8.14 -14.35
N LYS A 139 10.86 6.95 -14.76
CA LYS A 139 10.69 5.76 -13.90
C LYS A 139 11.70 4.66 -14.19
N ASN A 140 12.61 4.87 -15.14
CA ASN A 140 13.54 3.83 -15.59
C ASN A 140 14.37 3.28 -14.43
N GLU A 141 14.85 4.15 -13.54
CA GLU A 141 15.70 3.76 -12.41
C GLU A 141 14.94 3.10 -11.25
N GLN A 142 13.59 3.20 -11.20
CA GLN A 142 12.77 2.49 -10.22
C GLN A 142 12.94 0.96 -10.28
N SER A 143 13.28 0.43 -11.47
CA SER A 143 13.56 -0.99 -11.69
C SER A 143 15.04 -1.29 -11.95
N GLY A 144 15.90 -0.29 -11.72
CA GLY A 144 17.34 -0.37 -11.92
C GLY A 144 18.01 -1.34 -10.93
N ASP A 145 19.23 -1.76 -11.27
CA ASP A 145 20.04 -2.58 -10.36
C ASP A 145 20.73 -1.69 -9.33
N TRP A 146 20.11 -1.55 -8.16
CA TRP A 146 20.67 -0.83 -7.01
C TRP A 146 21.73 -1.64 -6.26
N GLY A 147 22.07 -2.86 -6.66
CA GLY A 147 23.18 -3.64 -6.08
C GLY A 147 24.55 -3.28 -6.66
N VAL A 148 24.58 -2.57 -7.80
CA VAL A 148 25.82 -2.21 -8.50
C VAL A 148 26.42 -0.92 -7.94
N ARG A 149 27.75 -0.88 -7.86
CA ARG A 149 28.54 0.31 -7.50
C ARG A 149 29.64 0.58 -8.54
N PRO A 150 30.01 1.85 -8.78
CA PRO A 150 29.37 3.07 -8.25
C PRO A 150 27.96 3.27 -8.83
N LEU A 151 27.09 3.96 -8.10
CA LEU A 151 25.76 4.33 -8.60
C LEU A 151 25.88 5.28 -9.80
N LYS A 152 25.02 5.09 -10.80
CA LYS A 152 24.99 5.97 -11.98
C LYS A 152 24.48 7.35 -11.61
N LYS A 153 24.87 8.37 -12.37
CA LYS A 153 24.35 9.74 -12.20
C LYS A 153 22.83 9.81 -12.22
N ASN A 154 22.18 9.05 -13.11
CA ASN A 154 20.72 9.01 -13.20
C ASN A 154 20.08 8.36 -11.95
N GLN A 155 20.68 7.31 -11.39
CA GLN A 155 20.23 6.70 -10.14
C GLN A 155 20.33 7.69 -8.98
N LEU A 156 21.46 8.41 -8.86
CA LEU A 156 21.64 9.42 -7.82
C LEU A 156 20.63 10.57 -7.95
N TYR A 157 20.39 11.05 -9.17
CA TYR A 157 19.42 12.11 -9.43
C TYR A 157 17.98 11.64 -9.14
N TYR A 158 17.61 10.44 -9.61
CA TYR A 158 16.32 9.82 -9.34
C TYR A 158 16.07 9.72 -7.82
N ALA A 159 17.02 9.15 -7.08
CA ALA A 159 16.94 8.98 -5.63
C ALA A 159 16.84 10.33 -4.88
N GLN A 160 17.53 11.37 -5.36
CA GLN A 160 17.42 12.71 -4.77
C GLN A 160 16.02 13.30 -4.94
N MET A 161 15.47 13.16 -6.14
CA MET A 161 14.22 13.79 -6.52
C MET A 161 13.00 13.10 -5.92
N ASP A 162 13.04 11.80 -5.64
CA ASP A 162 11.90 11.10 -5.02
C ASP A 162 11.54 11.68 -3.65
N CYS A 163 12.52 12.04 -2.81
CA CYS A 163 12.24 12.75 -1.55
C CYS A 163 11.71 14.17 -1.75
N VAL A 164 12.15 14.88 -2.80
CA VAL A 164 11.64 16.22 -3.14
C VAL A 164 10.18 16.14 -3.57
N TYR A 165 9.87 15.22 -4.48
CA TYR A 165 8.51 14.95 -4.94
C TYR A 165 7.60 14.56 -3.77
N LEU A 166 8.09 13.70 -2.89
CA LEU A 166 7.40 13.28 -1.68
C LEU A 166 7.06 14.48 -0.77
N ALA A 167 8.01 15.40 -0.58
CA ALA A 167 7.79 16.61 0.20
C ALA A 167 6.71 17.52 -0.40
N GLN A 168 6.76 17.76 -1.71
CA GLN A 168 5.75 18.57 -2.41
C GLN A 168 4.36 17.92 -2.30
N VAL A 169 4.26 16.62 -2.64
CA VAL A 169 2.99 15.88 -2.58
C VAL A 169 2.42 15.89 -1.17
N TYR A 170 3.24 15.68 -0.14
CA TYR A 170 2.82 15.76 1.25
C TYR A 170 2.16 17.11 1.59
N GLN A 171 2.80 18.22 1.23
CA GLN A 171 2.27 19.56 1.51
C GLN A 171 0.93 19.82 0.81
N HIS A 172 0.78 19.39 -0.44
CA HIS A 172 -0.47 19.53 -1.18
C HIS A 172 -1.60 18.66 -0.61
N LEU A 173 -1.28 17.41 -0.25
CA LEU A 173 -2.26 16.51 0.36
C LEU A 173 -2.75 17.02 1.72
N LEU A 174 -1.87 17.61 2.55
CA LEU A 174 -2.29 18.21 3.82
C LEU A 174 -3.24 19.39 3.63
N LYS A 175 -2.99 20.24 2.62
CA LYS A 175 -3.90 21.35 2.29
C LYS A 175 -5.27 20.82 1.89
N LEU A 176 -5.32 19.77 1.06
CA LEU A 176 -6.58 19.13 0.66
C LEU A 176 -7.30 18.48 1.85
N ASP A 177 -6.58 17.74 2.69
CA ASP A 177 -7.15 17.08 3.88
C ASP A 177 -7.75 18.10 4.85
N LYS A 178 -7.09 19.25 5.04
CA LYS A 178 -7.61 20.35 5.85
C LYS A 178 -8.92 20.90 5.29
N ILE A 179 -8.96 21.24 4.00
CA ILE A 179 -10.16 21.76 3.32
C ILE A 179 -11.29 20.71 3.39
N MET A 180 -10.98 19.43 3.21
CA MET A 180 -11.95 18.35 3.29
C MET A 180 -12.58 18.25 4.68
N LYS A 181 -11.77 18.29 5.74
CA LYS A 181 -12.27 18.23 7.12
C LYS A 181 -13.16 19.44 7.44
N GLU A 182 -12.75 20.64 7.04
CA GLU A 182 -13.55 21.87 7.21
C GLU A 182 -14.90 21.79 6.48
N ASN A 183 -14.94 21.18 5.28
CA ASN A 183 -16.18 20.99 4.54
C ASN A 183 -17.04 19.85 5.09
N GLN A 184 -16.44 18.78 5.63
CA GLN A 184 -17.15 17.63 6.16
C GLN A 184 -18.00 17.99 7.39
N ASP A 185 -17.55 18.92 8.21
CA ASP A 185 -18.32 19.40 9.36
C ASP A 185 -19.60 20.16 8.96
N ASN A 186 -19.70 20.60 7.70
CA ASN A 186 -20.79 21.41 7.18
C ASN A 186 -21.74 20.66 6.23
N ILE A 187 -21.45 19.40 5.87
CA ILE A 187 -22.27 18.65 4.92
C ILE A 187 -23.45 17.96 5.63
N SER A 188 -24.66 18.13 5.12
CA SER A 188 -25.84 17.47 5.69
C SER A 188 -25.95 16.01 5.23
N LEU A 189 -26.66 15.18 6.00
CA LEU A 189 -26.99 13.81 5.59
C LEU A 189 -27.75 13.79 4.25
N GLU A 190 -28.65 14.76 4.03
CA GLU A 190 -29.43 14.87 2.79
C GLU A 190 -28.52 15.11 1.58
N ASP A 191 -27.53 16.01 1.71
CA ASP A 191 -26.57 16.29 0.65
C ASP A 191 -25.72 15.06 0.31
N LEU A 192 -25.30 14.30 1.33
CA LEU A 192 -24.58 13.04 1.15
C LEU A 192 -25.44 12.00 0.42
N CYS A 193 -26.70 11.82 0.82
CA CYS A 193 -27.63 10.89 0.19
C CYS A 193 -27.91 11.28 -1.27
N LYS A 194 -28.16 12.56 -1.54
CA LYS A 194 -28.37 13.06 -2.90
C LYS A 194 -27.14 12.81 -3.77
N ARG A 195 -25.95 13.14 -3.27
CA ARG A 195 -24.71 12.93 -4.00
C ARG A 195 -24.44 11.45 -4.27
N TYR A 196 -24.75 10.57 -3.31
CA TYR A 196 -24.64 9.13 -3.49
C TYR A 196 -25.55 8.65 -4.63
N ARG A 197 -26.84 9.02 -4.63
CA ARG A 197 -27.81 8.62 -5.67
C ARG A 197 -27.39 9.08 -7.06
N GLU A 198 -26.94 10.32 -7.21
CA GLU A 198 -26.43 10.87 -8.48
C GLU A 198 -25.27 10.04 -9.06
N ILE A 199 -24.36 9.60 -8.20
CA ILE A 199 -23.20 8.79 -8.60
C ILE A 199 -23.62 7.34 -8.87
N GLU A 200 -24.48 6.77 -8.03
CA GLU A 200 -24.96 5.39 -8.14
C GLU A 200 -25.68 5.18 -9.48
N GLU A 201 -26.56 6.09 -9.88
CA GLU A 201 -27.25 6.01 -11.18
C GLU A 201 -26.27 5.97 -12.35
N GLN A 202 -25.30 6.89 -12.38
CA GLN A 202 -24.27 6.92 -13.43
C GLN A 202 -23.40 5.66 -13.41
N TRP A 203 -23.03 5.21 -12.21
CA TRP A 203 -22.21 4.01 -12.03
C TRP A 203 -22.93 2.77 -12.55
N LEU A 204 -24.23 2.60 -12.28
CA LEU A 204 -25.01 1.45 -12.74
C LEU A 204 -25.05 1.35 -14.28
N PHE A 205 -25.22 2.48 -14.98
CA PHE A 205 -25.19 2.49 -16.44
C PHE A 205 -23.79 2.12 -16.98
N LEU A 206 -22.74 2.72 -16.42
CA LEU A 206 -21.37 2.45 -16.84
C LEU A 206 -20.92 1.03 -16.50
N ASP A 207 -21.31 0.48 -15.35
CA ASP A 207 -20.97 -0.88 -14.94
C ASP A 207 -21.60 -1.91 -15.88
N SER A 208 -22.87 -1.71 -16.26
CA SER A 208 -23.57 -2.55 -17.23
C SER A 208 -22.86 -2.56 -18.59
N GLU A 209 -22.50 -1.38 -19.12
CA GLU A 209 -21.78 -1.25 -20.39
C GLU A 209 -20.39 -1.89 -20.33
N ILE A 210 -19.62 -1.63 -19.26
CA ILE A 210 -18.29 -2.23 -19.06
C ILE A 210 -18.40 -3.75 -18.99
N LYS A 211 -19.41 -4.29 -18.31
CA LYS A 211 -19.64 -5.74 -18.21
C LYS A 211 -19.96 -6.35 -19.58
N PHE A 212 -20.87 -5.72 -20.33
CA PHE A 212 -21.20 -6.14 -21.69
C PHE A 212 -19.95 -6.17 -22.58
N LEU A 213 -19.15 -5.10 -22.58
CA LEU A 213 -17.92 -5.02 -23.37
C LEU A 213 -16.91 -6.09 -22.96
N LYS A 214 -16.68 -6.30 -21.66
CA LYS A 214 -15.76 -7.34 -21.17
C LYS A 214 -16.18 -8.74 -21.57
N ASP A 215 -17.47 -9.06 -21.49
CA ASP A 215 -17.98 -10.37 -21.88
C ASP A 215 -17.80 -10.61 -23.38
N ASN A 216 -18.16 -9.63 -24.23
CA ASN A 216 -17.96 -9.72 -25.68
C ASN A 216 -16.47 -9.79 -26.07
N ILE A 217 -15.60 -9.02 -25.42
CA ILE A 217 -14.15 -9.06 -25.68
C ILE A 217 -13.61 -10.45 -25.35
N LYS A 218 -14.01 -11.02 -24.21
CA LYS A 218 -13.61 -12.37 -23.80
C LYS A 218 -14.10 -13.43 -24.80
N GLU A 219 -15.37 -13.38 -25.20
CA GLU A 219 -15.92 -14.29 -26.22
C GLU A 219 -15.15 -14.20 -27.55
N LYS A 220 -14.93 -12.97 -28.04
CA LYS A 220 -14.14 -12.73 -29.26
C LYS A 220 -12.71 -13.24 -29.13
N MET A 221 -12.06 -13.04 -27.98
CA MET A 221 -10.69 -13.56 -27.76
C MET A 221 -10.67 -15.09 -27.77
N LEU A 222 -11.67 -15.76 -27.17
CA LEU A 222 -11.79 -17.23 -27.18
C LEU A 222 -12.07 -17.76 -28.59
N ASP A 223 -13.02 -17.17 -29.32
CA ASP A 223 -13.37 -17.58 -30.69
C ASP A 223 -12.17 -17.47 -31.65
N ASN A 224 -11.28 -16.51 -31.40
CA ASN A 224 -10.07 -16.28 -32.20
C ASN A 224 -8.81 -16.94 -31.62
N ASN A 225 -8.91 -17.72 -30.53
CA ASN A 225 -7.78 -18.32 -29.82
C ASN A 225 -6.67 -17.30 -29.44
N LEU A 226 -7.06 -16.10 -29.02
CA LEU A 226 -6.14 -15.03 -28.60
C LEU A 226 -5.92 -15.06 -27.08
N GLU A 227 -4.69 -15.34 -26.64
CA GLU A 227 -4.33 -15.28 -25.21
C GLU A 227 -4.13 -13.84 -24.70
N GLU A 228 -3.69 -12.92 -25.57
CA GLU A 228 -3.41 -11.53 -25.23
C GLU A 228 -3.57 -10.62 -26.45
N ASN A 229 -3.90 -9.35 -26.20
CA ASN A 229 -3.90 -8.28 -27.19
C ASN A 229 -3.35 -6.99 -26.55
N ASN A 230 -3.33 -5.89 -27.31
CA ASN A 230 -2.79 -4.59 -26.86
C ASN A 230 -3.47 -4.01 -25.60
N TYR A 231 -4.64 -4.52 -25.22
CA TYR A 231 -5.47 -4.00 -24.14
C TYR A 231 -5.76 -5.02 -23.04
N PHE A 232 -5.89 -6.31 -23.38
CA PHE A 232 -6.35 -7.36 -22.47
C PHE A 232 -5.54 -8.65 -22.61
N LYS A 233 -5.39 -9.35 -21.50
CA LYS A 233 -4.82 -10.70 -21.41
C LYS A 233 -5.85 -11.64 -20.79
N LEU A 234 -6.08 -12.80 -21.41
CA LEU A 234 -6.86 -13.87 -20.81
C LEU A 234 -5.99 -14.63 -19.80
N SER A 235 -6.48 -14.75 -18.58
CA SER A 235 -5.88 -15.60 -17.55
C SER A 235 -6.74 -16.83 -17.34
N GLU A 236 -6.22 -18.01 -17.65
CA GLU A 236 -6.85 -19.28 -17.30
C GLU A 236 -6.47 -19.66 -15.86
N ARG A 237 -7.48 -19.92 -15.01
CA ARG A 237 -7.26 -20.49 -13.68
C ARG A 237 -8.03 -21.81 -13.55
N LYS A 238 -7.31 -22.93 -13.61
CA LYS A 238 -7.87 -24.24 -13.29
C LYS A 238 -7.98 -24.40 -11.77
N THR A 239 -9.20 -24.46 -11.25
CA THR A 239 -9.46 -24.74 -9.83
C THR A 239 -9.93 -26.18 -9.67
N ASN A 240 -9.07 -27.04 -9.12
CA ASN A 240 -9.47 -28.38 -8.71
C ASN A 240 -10.16 -28.29 -7.34
N THR A 241 -11.47 -28.47 -7.32
CA THR A 241 -12.23 -28.53 -6.06
C THR A 241 -12.40 -30.00 -5.67
N ILE A 242 -11.70 -30.43 -4.63
CA ILE A 242 -11.95 -31.74 -3.99
C ILE A 242 -13.08 -31.54 -2.99
N LYS A 243 -14.20 -32.22 -3.19
CA LYS A 243 -15.37 -32.17 -2.30
C LYS A 243 -15.49 -33.49 -1.54
N THR A 244 -15.65 -33.43 -0.23
CA THR A 244 -16.03 -34.56 0.63
C THR A 244 -17.06 -34.10 1.65
N THR A 245 -17.79 -35.03 2.28
CA THR A 245 -18.71 -34.70 3.37
C THR A 245 -17.96 -34.63 4.69
N ILE A 246 -18.51 -33.88 5.66
CA ILE A 246 -17.93 -33.82 7.02
C ILE A 246 -17.90 -35.22 7.66
N GLN A 247 -18.90 -36.07 7.37
CA GLN A 247 -18.96 -37.44 7.86
C GLN A 247 -17.82 -38.30 7.33
N ASN A 248 -17.51 -38.21 6.03
CA ASN A 248 -16.39 -38.94 5.42
C ASN A 248 -15.04 -38.45 5.98
N LEU A 249 -14.92 -37.14 6.22
CA LEU A 249 -13.71 -36.57 6.82
C LEU A 249 -13.52 -37.07 8.26
N ILE A 250 -14.56 -37.04 9.10
CA ILE A 250 -14.54 -37.56 10.47
C ILE A 250 -14.18 -39.05 10.48
N ARG A 251 -14.80 -39.85 9.60
CA ARG A 251 -14.50 -41.28 9.48
C ARG A 251 -13.01 -41.50 9.17
N LEU A 252 -12.45 -40.75 8.23
CA LEU A 252 -11.05 -40.88 7.86
C LEU A 252 -10.09 -40.46 8.99
N ILE A 253 -10.41 -39.36 9.69
CA ILE A 253 -9.67 -38.88 10.87
C ILE A 253 -9.60 -39.99 11.93
N ASN A 254 -10.75 -40.59 12.24
CA ASN A 254 -10.85 -41.68 13.22
C ASN A 254 -10.11 -42.95 12.78
N GLU A 255 -10.20 -43.33 11.49
CA GLU A 255 -9.54 -44.53 10.96
C GLU A 255 -8.01 -44.38 10.84
N LYS A 256 -7.50 -43.17 10.60
CA LYS A 256 -6.06 -42.91 10.39
C LYS A 256 -5.33 -42.40 11.62
N GLY A 257 -6.03 -42.13 12.72
CA GLY A 257 -5.44 -41.61 13.96
C GLY A 257 -4.80 -40.22 13.80
N ASN A 258 -5.19 -39.47 12.77
CA ASN A 258 -4.67 -38.12 12.52
C ASN A 258 -5.46 -37.12 13.37
N SER A 259 -4.79 -36.19 14.07
CA SER A 259 -5.47 -35.04 14.69
C SER A 259 -5.56 -33.88 13.70
N ILE A 260 -6.78 -33.58 13.26
CA ILE A 260 -7.06 -32.39 12.46
C ILE A 260 -7.91 -31.47 13.34
N ASP A 261 -7.30 -30.37 13.79
CA ASP A 261 -7.94 -29.37 14.63
C ASP A 261 -8.11 -28.06 13.85
N PHE A 262 -9.34 -27.70 13.53
CA PHE A 262 -9.71 -26.40 12.96
C PHE A 262 -11.10 -26.01 13.44
N SER A 263 -11.29 -24.72 13.72
CA SER A 263 -12.57 -24.16 14.11
C SER A 263 -13.52 -24.09 12.91
N ILE A 264 -14.79 -24.45 13.12
CA ILE A 264 -15.87 -24.24 12.16
C ILE A 264 -16.88 -23.22 12.69
N ASN A 265 -17.35 -22.35 11.81
CA ASN A 265 -18.43 -21.43 12.13
C ASN A 265 -19.77 -22.16 12.07
N LEU A 266 -20.43 -22.33 13.21
CA LEU A 266 -21.77 -22.90 13.27
C LEU A 266 -22.79 -21.84 12.84
N THR A 267 -23.20 -21.87 11.57
CA THR A 267 -24.25 -20.97 11.06
C THR A 267 -25.59 -21.23 11.77
N LYS A 268 -26.53 -20.25 11.74
CA LYS A 268 -27.86 -20.41 12.34
C LYS A 268 -28.60 -21.67 11.86
N ASN A 269 -28.43 -22.05 10.60
CA ASN A 269 -29.04 -23.27 10.05
C ASN A 269 -28.44 -24.54 10.69
N ILE A 270 -27.12 -24.58 10.90
CA ILE A 270 -26.44 -25.71 11.54
C ILE A 270 -26.82 -25.78 13.03
N GLN A 271 -26.80 -24.64 13.73
CA GLN A 271 -27.22 -24.55 15.13
C GLN A 271 -28.66 -25.07 15.32
N LYS A 272 -29.58 -24.67 14.41
CA LYS A 272 -30.97 -25.13 14.43
C LYS A 272 -31.11 -26.63 14.19
N SER A 273 -30.28 -27.20 13.31
CA SER A 273 -30.27 -28.65 13.04
C SER A 273 -29.67 -29.47 14.18
N LEU A 274 -28.71 -28.92 14.93
CA LEU A 274 -28.11 -29.57 16.09
C LEU A 274 -28.97 -29.45 17.35
N GLY A 275 -29.80 -28.41 17.45
CA GLY A 275 -30.75 -28.24 18.55
C GLY A 275 -30.06 -28.25 19.92
N ASN A 276 -30.61 -29.02 20.86
CA ASN A 276 -30.10 -29.13 22.23
C ASN A 276 -28.72 -29.82 22.33
N SER A 277 -28.30 -30.55 21.29
CA SER A 277 -26.97 -31.19 21.25
C SER A 277 -25.83 -30.20 20.98
N LEU A 278 -26.14 -28.91 20.81
CA LEU A 278 -25.15 -27.85 20.72
C LEU A 278 -24.43 -27.61 22.05
N ASP A 279 -25.11 -27.86 23.18
CA ASP A 279 -24.57 -27.67 24.53
C ASP A 279 -23.47 -28.69 24.88
N ASP A 280 -23.42 -29.80 24.14
CA ASP A 280 -22.41 -30.85 24.27
C ASP A 280 -21.08 -30.49 23.56
N LEU A 281 -21.04 -29.37 22.83
CA LEU A 281 -19.84 -28.90 22.12
C LEU A 281 -19.14 -27.79 22.92
N GLU A 282 -17.83 -27.90 23.08
CA GLU A 282 -17.01 -26.82 23.61
C GLU A 282 -16.96 -25.68 22.57
N THR A 283 -17.70 -24.60 22.83
CA THR A 283 -17.83 -23.47 21.89
C THR A 283 -17.28 -22.18 22.49
N LYS A 284 -16.62 -21.38 21.64
CA LYS A 284 -16.22 -20.01 21.96
C LYS A 284 -17.09 -19.03 21.19
N VAL A 285 -17.86 -18.20 21.91
CA VAL A 285 -18.74 -17.20 21.28
C VAL A 285 -18.02 -15.86 21.17
N GLU A 286 -17.82 -15.38 19.94
CA GLU A 286 -17.31 -14.03 19.67
C GLU A 286 -18.44 -13.15 19.11
N THR A 287 -18.74 -12.05 19.79
CA THR A 287 -19.78 -11.10 19.33
C THR A 287 -19.13 -9.92 18.64
N THR A 288 -19.39 -9.76 17.34
CA THR A 288 -18.99 -8.56 16.57
C THR A 288 -20.25 -7.81 16.15
N ILE A 289 -20.36 -6.54 16.54
CA ILE A 289 -21.42 -5.65 16.07
C ILE A 289 -20.93 -5.02 14.76
N SER A 290 -21.62 -5.28 13.65
CA SER A 290 -21.35 -4.65 12.36
C SER A 290 -22.59 -3.92 11.86
N TYR A 291 -22.37 -2.72 11.34
CA TYR A 291 -23.41 -1.91 10.70
C TYR A 291 -23.29 -2.08 9.18
N SER A 292 -24.42 -2.23 8.50
CA SER A 292 -24.47 -2.29 7.04
C SER A 292 -25.51 -1.29 6.53
N LEU A 293 -25.14 -0.50 5.53
CA LEU A 293 -26.08 0.31 4.79
C LEU A 293 -26.93 -0.62 3.91
N LYS A 294 -28.24 -0.45 3.96
CA LYS A 294 -29.19 -1.16 3.09
C LYS A 294 -30.12 -0.13 2.48
N ASP A 295 -30.35 -0.24 1.17
CA ASP A 295 -31.36 0.56 0.50
C ASP A 295 -32.73 0.31 1.11
N ILE A 296 -33.43 1.40 1.42
CA ILE A 296 -34.87 1.36 1.62
C ILE A 296 -35.47 1.33 0.21
N LYS A 297 -35.97 0.16 -0.19
CA LYS A 297 -36.71 -0.02 -1.45
C LYS A 297 -38.00 0.78 -1.45
#